data_AF-A0A6J4QQ66-F1
#
_entry.id   AF-A0A6J4QQ66-F1
#
_cell.length_a   1.000
_cell.length_b   1.000
_cell.length_c   1.000
_cell.angle_alpha   90.00
_cell.angle_beta   90.00
_cell.angle_gamma   90.00
#
_symmetry.space_group_name_H-M   'P 1'
#
loop_
_entity.id
_entity.type
_entity.pdbx_description
1 polymer ?
#
loop_
_entity_poly.entity_id
_entity_poly.type
_entity_poly.pdbx_seq_one_letter_code
_entity_poly.pdbx_strand_id
1 'polypeptide(L)'
;MEVSGEQWRFFEELLAYLREELEARKDPEGVEQRIRMFASLAGEAGRDQVLRDKRLAEEGFVYLFEKGERRLSHIDELTPLDVPAVLAEMEKTAAVSGEYMESDGVVYTIEYGERKITTPDPGDPSAPLRARWRELKDGWRSME
;
A
#
# COMPACT_ATOMS: atom_id res chain seq x y z
N MET A 1 -8.65 18.98 -18.97
CA MET A 1 -7.30 18.50 -19.32
C MET A 1 -7.42 17.00 -19.55
N GLU A 2 -6.89 16.49 -20.66
CA GLU A 2 -7.15 15.12 -21.09
C GLU A 2 -6.09 14.16 -20.52
N VAL A 3 -6.56 13.08 -19.89
CA VAL A 3 -5.72 11.96 -19.46
C VAL A 3 -5.29 11.18 -20.71
N SER A 4 -4.00 10.92 -20.86
CA SER A 4 -3.47 10.16 -21.99
C SER A 4 -3.89 8.69 -21.93
N GLY A 5 -3.89 7.99 -23.07
CA GLY A 5 -4.19 6.56 -23.08
C GLY A 5 -3.20 5.71 -22.28
N GLU A 6 -1.95 6.16 -22.13
CA GLU A 6 -0.97 5.50 -21.25
C GLU A 6 -1.29 5.75 -19.78
N GLN A 7 -1.74 6.96 -19.45
CA GLN A 7 -2.13 7.30 -18.09
C GLN A 7 -3.37 6.51 -17.64
N TRP A 8 -4.34 6.35 -18.54
CA TRP A 8 -5.53 5.55 -18.25
C TRP A 8 -5.19 4.07 -18.04
N ARG A 9 -4.32 3.48 -18.87
CA ARG A 9 -3.90 2.08 -18.69
C ARG A 9 -3.20 1.86 -17.35
N PHE A 10 -2.27 2.74 -16.97
CA PHE A 10 -1.60 2.64 -15.69
C PHE A 10 -2.58 2.82 -14.52
N PHE A 11 -3.56 3.70 -14.65
CA PHE A 11 -4.63 3.84 -13.66
C PHE A 11 -5.45 2.55 -13.50
N GLU A 12 -5.84 1.88 -14.58
CA GLU A 12 -6.53 0.58 -14.53
C GLU A 12 -5.68 -0.52 -13.88
N GLU A 13 -4.38 -0.58 -14.20
CA GLU A 13 -3.43 -1.50 -13.55
C GLU A 13 -3.34 -1.24 -12.04
N LEU A 14 -3.27 0.02 -11.64
CA LEU A 14 -3.27 0.41 -10.23
C LEU A 14 -4.59 0.04 -9.54
N LEU A 15 -5.74 0.27 -10.18
CA LEU A 15 -7.05 -0.12 -9.63
C LEU A 15 -7.15 -1.63 -9.43
N ALA A 16 -6.68 -2.43 -10.38
CA ALA A 16 -6.66 -3.88 -10.26
C ALA A 16 -5.84 -4.32 -9.04
N TYR A 17 -4.64 -3.78 -8.88
CA TYR A 17 -3.80 -4.04 -7.70
C TYR A 17 -4.48 -3.62 -6.39
N LEU A 18 -5.07 -2.43 -6.33
CA LEU A 18 -5.76 -1.95 -5.12
C LEU A 18 -6.95 -2.85 -4.75
N ARG A 19 -7.70 -3.36 -5.74
CA ARG A 19 -8.80 -4.30 -5.49
C ARG A 19 -8.30 -5.61 -4.89
N GLU A 20 -7.22 -6.17 -5.44
CA GLU A 20 -6.59 -7.37 -4.90
C GLU A 20 -6.11 -7.16 -3.46
N GLU A 21 -5.47 -6.02 -3.17
CA GLU A 21 -5.05 -5.64 -1.83
C GLU A 21 -6.22 -5.53 -0.84
N LEU A 22 -7.35 -4.96 -1.26
CA LEU A 22 -8.56 -4.90 -0.42
C LEU A 22 -9.07 -6.30 -0.11
N GLU A 23 -9.13 -7.21 -1.08
CA GLU A 23 -9.53 -8.61 -0.84
C GLU A 23 -8.55 -9.33 0.11
N ALA A 24 -7.24 -9.17 -0.09
CA ALA A 24 -6.22 -9.72 0.79
C ALA A 24 -6.33 -9.20 2.24
N ARG A 25 -6.86 -7.98 2.44
CA ARG A 25 -7.11 -7.39 3.77
C ARG A 25 -8.36 -7.94 4.46
N LYS A 26 -9.28 -8.51 3.70
CA LYS A 26 -10.51 -9.15 4.22
C LYS A 26 -10.28 -10.61 4.61
N ASP A 27 -9.30 -11.27 3.99
CA ASP A 27 -9.00 -12.68 4.22
C ASP A 27 -8.80 -13.01 5.71
N PRO A 28 -9.63 -13.90 6.31
CA PRO A 28 -9.57 -14.17 7.75
C PRO A 28 -8.22 -14.70 8.22
N GLU A 29 -7.58 -15.59 7.47
CA GLU A 29 -6.29 -16.18 7.86
C GLU A 29 -5.17 -15.14 7.81
N GLY A 30 -5.12 -14.34 6.73
CA GLY A 30 -4.20 -13.22 6.58
C GLY A 30 -4.41 -12.14 7.63
N VAL A 31 -5.66 -11.85 8.02
CA VAL A 31 -5.98 -10.93 9.11
C VAL A 31 -5.42 -11.44 10.43
N GLU A 32 -5.65 -12.70 10.78
CA GLU A 32 -5.10 -13.27 12.01
C GLU A 32 -3.57 -13.25 12.04
N GLN A 33 -2.94 -13.59 10.92
CA GLN A 33 -1.49 -13.55 10.79
C GLN A 33 -0.96 -12.13 11.00
N ARG A 34 -1.57 -11.13 10.34
CA ARG A 34 -1.20 -9.71 10.52
C ARG A 34 -1.46 -9.23 11.95
N ILE A 35 -2.58 -9.60 12.58
CA ILE A 35 -2.84 -9.27 13.98
C ILE A 35 -1.73 -9.80 14.88
N ARG A 36 -1.33 -11.08 14.73
CA ARG A 36 -0.25 -11.68 15.52
C ARG A 36 1.07 -10.92 15.31
N MET A 37 1.39 -10.62 14.06
CA MET A 37 2.61 -9.89 13.70
C MET A 37 2.61 -8.46 14.29
N PHE A 38 1.63 -7.64 13.95
CA PHE A 38 1.59 -6.24 14.40
C PHE A 38 1.36 -6.11 15.91
N ALA A 39 0.61 -7.03 16.54
CA ALA A 39 0.50 -7.04 18.01
C ALA A 39 1.83 -7.36 18.69
N SER A 40 2.67 -8.22 18.10
CA SER A 40 3.99 -8.50 18.65
C SER A 40 4.96 -7.31 18.51
N LEU A 41 4.76 -6.44 17.52
CA LEU A 41 5.56 -5.22 17.32
C LEU A 41 5.05 -4.05 18.19
N ALA A 42 3.74 -3.79 18.20
CA ALA A 42 3.15 -2.57 18.76
C ALA A 42 2.01 -2.82 19.77
N GLY A 43 1.84 -4.04 20.26
CA GLY A 43 0.81 -4.39 21.25
C GLY A 43 -0.62 -4.18 20.72
N GLU A 44 -1.51 -3.68 21.57
CA GLU A 44 -2.91 -3.42 21.20
C GLU A 44 -3.04 -2.43 20.03
N ALA A 45 -2.17 -1.41 19.95
CA ALA A 45 -2.18 -0.46 18.86
C ALA A 45 -1.93 -1.11 17.48
N GLY A 46 -1.06 -2.12 17.42
CA GLY A 46 -0.81 -2.89 16.21
C GLY A 46 -2.01 -3.76 15.81
N ARG A 47 -2.67 -4.39 16.78
CA ARG A 47 -3.91 -5.15 16.56
C ARG A 47 -5.02 -4.25 16.03
N ASP A 48 -5.23 -3.10 16.66
CA ASP A 48 -6.30 -2.16 16.32
C ASP A 48 -6.12 -1.59 14.92
N GLN A 49 -4.87 -1.32 14.51
CA GLN A 49 -4.56 -0.90 13.15
C GLN A 49 -4.97 -1.96 12.12
N VAL A 50 -4.65 -3.24 12.34
CA VAL A 50 -5.03 -4.32 11.41
C VAL A 50 -6.56 -4.48 11.32
N LEU A 51 -7.26 -4.37 12.45
CA LEU A 51 -8.74 -4.44 12.48
C LEU A 51 -9.38 -3.24 11.78
N ARG A 52 -8.78 -2.06 11.91
CA ARG A 52 -9.19 -0.85 11.18
C ARG A 52 -8.99 -1.02 9.67
N ASP A 53 -7.84 -1.54 9.26
CA ASP A 53 -7.54 -1.76 7.83
C ASP A 53 -8.46 -2.81 7.20
N LYS A 54 -8.81 -3.87 7.95
CA LYS A 54 -9.83 -4.84 7.53
C LYS A 54 -11.18 -4.17 7.29
N ARG A 55 -11.67 -3.37 8.25
CA ARG A 55 -12.96 -2.67 8.14
C ARG A 55 -12.99 -1.72 6.93
N LEU A 56 -11.93 -0.93 6.77
CA LEU A 56 -11.80 -0.04 5.61
C LEU A 56 -11.80 -0.83 4.30
N ALA A 57 -11.17 -2.00 4.27
CA ALA A 57 -11.17 -2.86 3.10
C ALA A 57 -12.56 -3.44 2.79
N GLU A 58 -13.33 -3.84 3.80
CA GLU A 58 -14.73 -4.27 3.65
C GLU A 58 -15.60 -3.17 3.05
N GLU A 59 -15.33 -1.92 3.43
CA GLU A 59 -16.02 -0.72 2.96
C GLU A 59 -15.43 -0.13 1.65
N GLY A 60 -14.41 -0.76 1.05
CA GLY A 60 -13.85 -0.33 -0.24
C GLY A 60 -12.93 0.91 -0.18
N PHE A 61 -12.43 1.27 1.00
CA PHE A 61 -11.57 2.44 1.18
C PHE A 61 -10.08 2.14 1.02
N VAL A 62 -9.38 3.06 0.36
CA VAL A 62 -7.93 3.08 0.24
C VAL A 62 -7.34 4.35 0.84
N TYR A 63 -6.06 4.27 1.21
CA TYR A 63 -5.30 5.43 1.70
C TYR A 63 -4.63 6.17 0.54
N LEU A 64 -4.66 7.49 0.61
CA LEU A 64 -3.95 8.40 -0.29
C LEU A 64 -3.08 9.31 0.56
N PHE A 65 -1.92 9.70 0.05
CA PHE A 65 -1.02 10.63 0.71
C PHE A 65 -0.78 11.85 -0.17
N GLU A 66 -1.22 13.01 0.29
CA GLU A 66 -1.13 14.25 -0.46
C GLU A 66 -0.86 15.40 0.51
N LYS A 67 0.03 16.33 0.14
CA LYS A 67 0.35 17.54 0.94
C LYS A 67 0.74 17.24 2.40
N GLY A 68 1.40 16.11 2.63
CA GLY A 68 1.86 15.70 3.97
C GLY A 68 0.80 15.02 4.82
N GLU A 69 -0.44 14.89 4.32
CA GLU A 69 -1.56 14.31 5.05
C GLU A 69 -2.02 13.00 4.40
N ARG A 70 -2.46 12.07 5.24
CA ARG A 70 -3.08 10.81 4.79
C ARG A 70 -4.59 10.98 4.79
N ARG A 71 -5.22 10.78 3.63
CA ARG A 71 -6.68 10.79 3.46
C ARG A 71 -7.20 9.42 3.05
N LEU A 72 -8.52 9.24 3.17
CA LEU A 72 -9.24 8.06 2.69
C LEU A 72 -10.04 8.44 1.44
N SER A 73 -10.14 7.52 0.49
CA SER A 73 -11.05 7.62 -0.67
C SER A 73 -11.65 6.25 -0.95
N HIS A 74 -12.91 6.22 -1.38
CA HIS A 74 -13.50 4.98 -1.86
C HIS A 74 -12.87 4.60 -3.21
N ILE A 75 -12.61 3.31 -3.43
CA ILE A 75 -11.90 2.84 -4.62
C ILE A 75 -12.65 3.17 -5.93
N ASP A 76 -13.98 3.10 -5.91
CA ASP A 76 -14.82 3.42 -7.08
C ASP A 76 -14.93 4.93 -7.36
N GLU A 77 -14.44 5.78 -6.46
CA GLU A 77 -14.40 7.23 -6.64
C GLU A 77 -13.04 7.73 -7.14
N LEU A 78 -12.05 6.83 -7.22
CA LEU A 78 -10.72 7.19 -7.70
C LEU A 78 -10.76 7.59 -9.17
N THR A 79 -9.90 8.54 -9.50
CA THR A 79 -9.66 8.99 -10.86
C THR A 79 -8.17 8.90 -11.19
N PRO A 80 -7.77 9.04 -12.47
CA PRO A 80 -6.36 9.13 -12.82
C PRO A 80 -5.61 10.28 -12.13
N LEU A 81 -6.32 11.30 -11.64
CA LEU A 81 -5.71 12.41 -10.89
C LEU A 81 -5.26 12.00 -9.49
N ASP A 82 -5.81 10.91 -8.95
CA ASP A 82 -5.47 10.41 -7.62
C ASP A 82 -4.23 9.51 -7.62
N VAL A 83 -3.77 9.06 -8.81
CA VAL A 83 -2.59 8.19 -8.98
C VAL A 83 -1.37 8.70 -8.22
N PRO A 84 -0.96 9.98 -8.32
CA PRO A 84 0.20 10.47 -7.57
C PRO A 84 0.05 10.30 -6.05
N ALA A 85 -1.15 10.55 -5.51
CA ALA A 85 -1.40 10.46 -4.07
C ALA A 85 -1.47 9.01 -3.58
N VAL A 86 -2.02 8.09 -4.37
CA VAL A 86 -1.97 6.65 -4.07
C VAL A 86 -0.53 6.15 -4.07
N LEU A 87 0.24 6.47 -5.11
CA LEU A 87 1.63 6.04 -5.24
C LEU A 87 2.51 6.64 -4.13
N ALA A 88 2.26 7.89 -3.72
CA ALA A 88 2.96 8.49 -2.59
C ALA A 88 2.67 7.76 -1.26
N GLU A 89 1.44 7.29 -1.02
CA GLU A 89 1.15 6.47 0.16
C GLU A 89 1.84 5.10 0.09
N MET A 90 1.87 4.48 -1.10
CA MET A 90 2.57 3.20 -1.31
C MET A 90 4.08 3.35 -1.07
N GLU A 91 4.69 4.42 -1.59
CA GLU A 91 6.10 4.73 -1.36
C GLU A 91 6.38 5.04 0.11
N LYS A 92 5.51 5.79 0.79
CA LYS A 92 5.64 6.08 2.22
C LYS A 92 5.52 4.81 3.05
N THR A 93 4.56 3.95 2.74
CA THR A 93 4.37 2.67 3.45
C THR A 93 5.59 1.76 3.23
N ALA A 94 6.09 1.68 1.99
CA ALA A 94 7.32 0.96 1.66
C ALA A 94 8.57 1.55 2.34
N ALA A 95 8.62 2.87 2.56
CA ALA A 95 9.72 3.54 3.26
C ALA A 95 9.65 3.36 4.78
N VAL A 96 8.44 3.35 5.36
CA VAL A 96 8.22 3.08 6.79
C VAL A 96 8.41 1.60 7.10
N SER A 97 8.07 0.69 6.19
CA SER A 97 8.52 -0.71 6.27
C SER A 97 10.02 -0.85 5.97
N GLY A 98 10.60 0.12 5.26
CA GLY A 98 12.00 0.22 4.88
C GLY A 98 12.95 0.67 5.99
N GLU A 99 12.47 1.11 7.16
CA GLU A 99 13.40 1.37 8.28
C GLU A 99 14.04 0.07 8.79
N TYR A 100 13.45 -1.11 8.55
CA TYR A 100 14.16 -2.39 8.68
C TYR A 100 13.52 -3.53 7.85
N MET A 101 13.50 -3.38 6.52
CA MET A 101 13.17 -4.46 5.58
C MET A 101 14.45 -4.98 4.92
N GLU A 102 14.95 -6.13 5.39
CA GLU A 102 15.93 -6.93 4.66
C GLU A 102 15.18 -8.15 4.10
N SER A 103 15.06 -8.21 2.78
CA SER A 103 14.65 -9.41 2.06
C SER A 103 15.82 -9.90 1.20
N ASP A 104 16.16 -11.17 1.34
CA ASP A 104 17.09 -11.90 0.48
C ASP A 104 16.38 -12.66 -0.66
N GLY A 105 15.07 -12.43 -0.83
CA GLY A 105 14.21 -13.15 -1.77
C GLY A 105 13.69 -14.49 -1.25
N VAL A 106 13.99 -14.86 0.00
CA VAL A 106 13.52 -16.08 0.66
C VAL A 106 12.78 -15.76 1.96
N VAL A 107 13.29 -14.82 2.75
CA VAL A 107 12.68 -14.36 4.01
C VAL A 107 12.60 -12.83 4.06
N TYR A 108 11.47 -12.31 4.55
CA TYR A 108 11.33 -10.91 4.94
C TYR A 108 11.51 -10.77 6.44
N THR A 109 12.22 -9.72 6.83
CA THR A 109 12.34 -9.34 8.24
C THR A 109 11.75 -7.95 8.46
N ILE A 110 10.96 -7.80 9.52
CA ILE A 110 10.46 -6.51 10.03
C ILE A 110 11.12 -6.25 11.38
N GLU A 111 11.78 -5.11 11.53
CA GLU A 111 12.20 -4.61 12.86
C GLU A 111 11.36 -3.40 13.28
N TYR A 112 10.93 -3.39 14.56
CA TYR A 112 10.17 -2.31 15.17
C TYR A 112 10.71 -2.08 16.58
N GLY A 113 11.43 -0.96 16.78
CA GLY A 113 12.20 -0.73 17.99
C GLY A 113 13.32 -1.77 18.15
N GLU A 114 13.36 -2.49 19.27
CA GLU A 114 14.35 -3.55 19.53
C GLU A 114 13.89 -4.96 19.12
N ARG A 115 12.69 -5.09 18.50
CA ARG A 115 12.10 -6.38 18.13
C ARG A 115 12.27 -6.67 16.65
N LYS A 116 12.62 -7.91 16.32
CA LYS A 116 12.85 -8.42 14.96
C LYS A 116 11.96 -9.64 14.71
N ILE A 117 11.23 -9.66 13.59
CA ILE A 117 10.40 -10.79 13.16
C ILE A 117 10.81 -11.20 11.75
N THR A 118 11.21 -12.46 11.57
CA THR A 118 11.59 -13.03 10.27
C THR A 118 10.56 -14.06 9.82
N THR A 119 10.16 -14.01 8.56
CA THR A 119 9.07 -14.82 7.98
C THR A 119 9.27 -14.96 6.47
N PRO A 120 8.69 -15.96 5.76
CA PRO A 120 8.92 -16.17 4.33
C PRO A 120 8.53 -14.95 3.48
N ASP A 121 9.40 -14.50 2.57
CA ASP A 121 9.18 -13.30 1.76
C ASP A 121 7.98 -13.46 0.82
N PRO A 122 6.90 -12.67 0.99
CA PRO A 122 5.80 -12.67 0.02
C PRO A 122 6.18 -11.96 -1.29
N GLY A 123 7.35 -11.32 -1.36
CA GLY A 123 7.71 -10.37 -2.40
C GLY A 123 7.02 -9.02 -2.20
N ASP A 124 7.41 -8.04 -3.02
CA ASP A 124 6.74 -6.74 -3.08
C ASP A 124 5.90 -6.64 -4.36
N PRO A 125 4.61 -7.04 -4.31
CA PRO A 125 3.75 -7.03 -5.49
C PRO A 125 3.52 -5.62 -6.06
N SER A 126 3.80 -4.58 -5.27
CA SER A 126 3.71 -3.20 -5.71
C SER A 126 4.99 -2.66 -6.36
N ALA A 127 6.11 -3.38 -6.29
CA ALA A 127 7.38 -2.92 -6.86
C ALA A 127 7.31 -2.62 -8.37
N PRO A 128 6.64 -3.43 -9.22
CA PRO A 128 6.47 -3.12 -10.64
C PRO A 128 5.70 -1.82 -10.87
N LEU A 129 4.64 -1.56 -10.10
CA LEU A 129 3.84 -0.33 -10.20
C LEU A 129 4.67 0.90 -9.82
N ARG A 130 5.47 0.82 -8.75
CA ARG A 130 6.36 1.92 -8.35
C ARG A 130 7.48 2.15 -9.36
N ALA A 131 8.03 1.10 -9.96
CA ALA A 131 9.02 1.23 -11.03
C ALA A 131 8.41 1.94 -12.24
N ARG A 132 7.22 1.51 -12.68
CA ARG A 132 6.49 2.11 -13.79
C ARG A 132 6.09 3.56 -13.52
N TRP A 133 5.65 3.86 -12.29
CA TRP A 133 5.34 5.23 -11.85
C TRP A 133 6.54 6.17 -12.02
N ARG A 134 7.76 5.75 -11.68
CA ARG A 134 8.96 6.60 -11.84
C ARG A 134 9.24 7.01 -13.29
N GLU A 135 8.86 6.17 -14.25
CA GLU A 135 8.98 6.47 -15.68
C GLU A 135 7.90 7.46 -16.14
N LEU A 136 6.70 7.39 -15.56
CA LEU A 136 5.53 8.15 -16.01
C LEU A 136 5.28 9.45 -15.24
N LYS A 137 5.80 9.58 -14.01
CA LYS A 137 5.46 10.67 -13.08
C LYS A 137 5.65 12.08 -13.65
N ASP A 138 6.64 12.28 -14.52
CA ASP A 138 6.94 13.59 -15.09
C ASP A 138 5.81 14.05 -16.05
N GLY A 139 5.14 13.11 -16.72
CA GLY A 139 3.95 13.38 -17.54
C GLY A 139 2.66 13.59 -16.73
N TRP A 140 2.66 13.27 -15.43
CA TRP A 140 1.56 13.56 -14.51
C TRP A 140 1.72 14.92 -13.82
N ARG A 141 2.95 15.40 -13.59
CA ARG A 141 3.22 16.72 -13.00
C ARG A 141 2.83 17.90 -13.90
N SER A 142 2.73 17.69 -15.21
CA SER A 142 2.18 18.69 -16.13
C SER A 142 0.66 18.86 -16.00
N MET A 143 0.01 18.14 -15.08
CA MET A 143 -1.40 18.26 -14.74
C MET A 143 -1.69 19.17 -13.53
N GLU A 144 -0.67 19.75 -12.88
CA GLU A 144 -0.83 20.76 -11.81
C GLU A 144 -0.83 22.19 -12.34
#